data_AF-I2GGR6-F1
#
_entry.id   AF-I2GGR6-F1
#
_cell.length_a   1.000
_cell.length_b   1.000
_cell.length_c   1.000
_cell.angle_alpha   90.00
_cell.angle_beta   90.00
_cell.angle_gamma   90.00
#
_symmetry.space_group_name_H-M   'P 1'
#
loop_
_entity.id
_entity.type
_entity.pdbx_description
1 polymer ?
#
loop_
_entity_poly.entity_id
_entity_poly.type
_entity_poly.pdbx_seq_one_letter_code
_entity_poly.pdbx_strand_id
1 'polypeptide(L)'
;MHRLCLTLFCLLVPFFGVAQSADSTETIRVMQQLADNYWRFQAGDSLVWANPAYNDRAWELTSPAEPLIENKALWRSGRGWFRLPVQMKKRLVGQEFQLVIEQYGSSEVYLDGRRLAVLQPPGGDSAGPQRITQFVPFQLPDTNRHVLAVRYRFARQPVYYANVDLSAFEMRLEKNNEAGQNLISYHRWVAGLDYSLAGVFLLLGFLHLLFYRANTAQRVNFWLGITMLVFGSFFLLSGLSTLVVTLPLYSLIQLVNDLLGYTGLGLLLRSVYYYLNRPRGWIYWLVIGLLLVDASYQIFIGPLAESIAWVPFTAVLAEYVRVSWLGKRRGDADARLPWNSLRIVFFVVLGGFFCWLA
;
A
#
# COMPACT_ATOMS: atom_id res chain seq x y z
N MET A 1 27.49 -18.47 -16.73
CA MET A 1 26.52 -17.50 -16.17
C MET A 1 25.07 -17.80 -16.53
N HIS A 2 24.70 -18.09 -17.79
CA HIS A 2 23.30 -18.41 -18.15
C HIS A 2 22.68 -19.57 -17.37
N ARG A 3 23.44 -20.64 -17.09
CA ARG A 3 22.96 -21.78 -16.30
C ARG A 3 22.76 -21.49 -14.81
N LEU A 4 23.46 -20.49 -14.27
CA LEU A 4 23.37 -20.08 -12.85
C LEU A 4 22.16 -19.16 -12.60
N CYS A 5 21.83 -18.28 -13.56
CA CYS A 5 20.60 -17.48 -13.49
C CYS A 5 19.34 -18.35 -13.63
N LEU A 6 19.38 -19.40 -14.47
CA LEU A 6 18.24 -20.32 -14.61
C LEU A 6 18.00 -21.14 -13.34
N THR A 7 19.06 -21.53 -12.62
CA THR A 7 18.94 -22.30 -11.37
C THR A 7 18.47 -21.44 -10.20
N LEU A 8 18.90 -20.17 -10.11
CA LEU A 8 18.35 -19.22 -9.14
C LEU A 8 16.88 -18.87 -9.43
N PHE A 9 16.49 -18.81 -10.71
CA PHE A 9 15.10 -18.61 -11.11
C PHE A 9 14.20 -19.79 -10.71
N CYS A 10 14.63 -21.04 -10.96
CA CYS A 10 13.86 -22.23 -10.57
C CYS A 10 13.71 -22.43 -9.05
N LEU A 11 14.59 -21.84 -8.23
CA LEU A 11 14.49 -21.89 -6.76
C LEU A 11 13.48 -20.88 -6.19
N LEU A 12 13.07 -19.87 -6.96
CA LEU A 12 12.08 -18.86 -6.55
C LEU A 12 10.65 -19.15 -7.06
N VAL A 13 10.51 -20.01 -8.07
CA VAL A 13 9.21 -20.42 -8.65
C VAL A 13 8.24 -21.08 -7.65
N PRO A 14 8.66 -21.93 -6.67
CA PRO A 14 7.69 -22.56 -5.77
C PRO A 14 7.05 -21.59 -4.75
N PHE A 15 7.48 -20.32 -4.70
CA PHE A 15 6.87 -19.32 -3.81
C PHE A 15 5.66 -18.59 -4.40
N PHE A 16 5.35 -18.78 -5.70
CA PHE A 16 4.28 -18.01 -6.37
C PHE A 16 3.05 -18.85 -6.77
N GLY A 17 3.02 -20.15 -6.49
CA GLY A 17 1.90 -21.01 -6.86
C GLY A 17 0.75 -20.93 -5.85
N VAL A 18 -0.21 -20.02 -6.05
CA VAL A 18 -1.53 -20.10 -5.41
C VAL A 18 -2.51 -20.70 -6.41
N ALA A 19 -2.92 -21.95 -6.18
CA ALA A 19 -3.98 -22.58 -6.95
C ALA A 19 -5.33 -21.94 -6.60
N GLN A 20 -5.95 -21.21 -7.55
CA GLN A 20 -7.28 -20.65 -7.38
C GLN A 20 -8.35 -21.70 -7.70
N SER A 21 -9.19 -22.04 -6.70
CA SER A 21 -10.38 -22.88 -6.88
C SER A 21 -11.59 -22.02 -7.27
N ALA A 22 -12.58 -22.59 -7.98
CA ALA A 22 -13.77 -21.87 -8.45
C ALA A 22 -14.68 -21.28 -7.34
N ASP A 23 -14.49 -21.69 -6.08
CA ASP A 23 -15.15 -21.14 -4.90
C ASP A 23 -14.60 -19.74 -4.51
N SER A 24 -13.38 -19.44 -4.95
CA SER A 24 -12.72 -18.14 -4.71
C SER A 24 -13.39 -17.00 -5.48
N THR A 25 -13.81 -17.22 -6.73
CA THR A 25 -14.34 -16.17 -7.63
C THR A 25 -15.66 -15.55 -7.15
N GLU A 26 -16.48 -16.30 -6.41
CA GLU A 26 -17.77 -15.80 -5.90
C GLU A 26 -17.63 -15.07 -4.56
N THR A 27 -16.75 -15.56 -3.68
CA THR A 27 -16.32 -14.86 -2.47
C THR A 27 -15.69 -13.51 -2.83
N ILE A 28 -14.88 -13.48 -3.90
CA ILE A 28 -14.27 -12.27 -4.46
C ILE A 28 -15.30 -11.18 -4.77
N ARG A 29 -16.53 -11.49 -5.22
CA ARG A 29 -17.54 -10.45 -5.53
C ARG A 29 -18.11 -9.75 -4.30
N VAL A 30 -18.35 -10.47 -3.21
CA VAL A 30 -18.80 -9.86 -1.95
C VAL A 30 -17.64 -9.12 -1.29
N MET A 31 -16.42 -9.65 -1.39
CA MET A 31 -15.20 -8.95 -0.96
C MET A 31 -14.98 -7.65 -1.76
N GLN A 32 -15.21 -7.67 -3.08
CA GLN A 32 -15.17 -6.49 -3.94
C GLN A 32 -16.22 -5.47 -3.51
N GLN A 33 -17.47 -5.87 -3.26
CA GLN A 33 -18.51 -4.93 -2.77
C GLN A 33 -18.13 -4.24 -1.45
N LEU A 34 -17.44 -4.94 -0.56
CA LEU A 34 -16.98 -4.38 0.71
C LEU A 34 -15.77 -3.44 0.53
N ALA A 35 -14.95 -3.66 -0.50
CA ALA A 35 -13.76 -2.86 -0.82
C ALA A 35 -14.01 -1.70 -1.82
N ASP A 36 -15.11 -1.74 -2.59
CA ASP A 36 -15.40 -0.82 -3.70
C ASP A 36 -16.27 0.40 -3.29
N ASN A 37 -16.45 1.34 -4.23
CA ASN A 37 -17.22 2.60 -4.07
C ASN A 37 -18.76 2.42 -4.03
N TYR A 38 -19.28 1.28 -3.59
CA TYR A 38 -20.73 1.05 -3.47
C TYR A 38 -21.33 1.54 -2.15
N TRP A 39 -20.46 1.95 -1.22
CA TRP A 39 -20.86 2.53 0.04
C TRP A 39 -21.51 3.90 -0.14
N ARG A 40 -22.55 4.12 0.64
CA ARG A 40 -23.23 5.40 0.77
C ARG A 40 -22.89 6.03 2.10
N PHE A 41 -22.55 7.31 2.10
CA PHE A 41 -22.13 8.05 3.27
C PHE A 41 -23.06 9.22 3.59
N GLN A 42 -23.29 9.41 4.89
CA GLN A 42 -23.97 10.56 5.44
C GLN A 42 -23.30 11.03 6.72
N ALA A 43 -22.93 12.30 6.78
CA ALA A 43 -22.43 12.91 8.00
C ALA A 43 -23.56 13.14 9.01
N GLY A 44 -23.24 12.97 10.30
CA GLY A 44 -24.18 13.13 11.40
C GLY A 44 -24.37 11.85 12.20
N ASP A 45 -25.41 11.79 13.03
CA ASP A 45 -25.58 10.69 13.96
C ASP A 45 -27.05 10.40 14.31
N SER A 46 -27.74 9.62 13.47
CA SER A 46 -29.11 9.18 13.71
C SER A 46 -29.26 7.66 13.59
N LEU A 47 -29.79 7.03 14.63
CA LEU A 47 -30.03 5.57 14.66
C LEU A 47 -31.08 5.12 13.63
N VAL A 48 -31.95 6.02 13.17
CA VAL A 48 -32.93 5.71 12.10
C VAL A 48 -32.24 5.27 10.82
N TRP A 49 -30.99 5.71 10.61
CA TRP A 49 -30.19 5.35 9.45
C TRP A 49 -29.65 3.91 9.49
N ALA A 50 -29.85 3.15 10.58
CA ALA A 50 -29.61 1.71 10.57
C ALA A 50 -30.75 0.93 9.90
N ASN A 51 -31.95 1.52 9.79
CA ASN A 51 -33.14 0.83 9.29
C ASN A 51 -32.99 0.44 7.81
N PRO A 52 -33.22 -0.82 7.41
CA PRO A 52 -33.08 -1.26 6.02
C PRO A 52 -34.06 -0.54 5.07
N ALA A 53 -35.21 -0.10 5.57
CA ALA A 53 -36.20 0.65 4.78
C ALA A 53 -35.87 2.14 4.60
N TYR A 54 -34.83 2.65 5.27
CA TYR A 54 -34.42 4.05 5.11
C TYR A 54 -33.94 4.33 3.69
N ASN A 55 -34.43 5.40 3.08
CA ASN A 55 -34.04 5.81 1.74
C ASN A 55 -32.72 6.61 1.77
N ASP A 56 -31.63 5.94 1.40
CA ASP A 56 -30.27 6.51 1.34
C ASP A 56 -29.88 7.02 -0.05
N ARG A 57 -30.81 7.15 -1.01
CA ARG A 57 -30.47 7.57 -2.39
C ARG A 57 -29.83 8.96 -2.50
N ALA A 58 -30.07 9.83 -1.53
CA ALA A 58 -29.49 11.18 -1.50
C ALA A 58 -28.08 11.21 -0.84
N TRP A 59 -27.59 10.08 -0.34
CA TRP A 59 -26.28 9.98 0.30
C TRP A 59 -25.17 9.98 -0.74
N GLU A 60 -24.00 10.45 -0.32
CA GLU A 60 -22.80 10.49 -1.16
C GLU A 60 -22.28 9.07 -1.40
N LEU A 61 -21.86 8.75 -2.63
CA LEU A 61 -21.17 7.49 -2.91
C LEU A 61 -19.67 7.70 -2.63
N THR A 62 -19.14 7.03 -1.63
CA THR A 62 -17.73 7.14 -1.19
C THR A 62 -17.36 5.85 -0.48
N SER A 63 -16.19 5.32 -0.78
CA SER A 63 -15.68 4.14 -0.08
C SER A 63 -15.14 4.51 1.30
N PRO A 64 -15.41 3.72 2.36
CA PRO A 64 -14.77 3.92 3.67
C PRO A 64 -13.27 3.63 3.64
N ALA A 65 -12.78 2.99 2.57
CA ALA A 65 -11.36 2.76 2.30
C ALA A 65 -10.67 3.96 1.64
N GLU A 66 -11.42 4.96 1.15
CA GLU A 66 -10.82 6.22 0.67
C GLU A 66 -10.13 6.97 1.82
N PRO A 67 -9.06 7.73 1.56
CA PRO A 67 -8.40 8.52 2.58
C PRO A 67 -9.39 9.46 3.30
N LEU A 68 -9.42 9.39 4.62
CA LEU A 68 -10.35 10.09 5.52
C LEU A 68 -10.29 11.62 5.35
N ILE A 69 -9.14 12.14 4.92
CA ILE A 69 -8.93 13.56 4.63
C ILE A 69 -9.70 14.00 3.36
N GLU A 70 -9.92 13.10 2.41
CA GLU A 70 -10.71 13.37 1.21
C GLU A 70 -12.21 13.44 1.51
N ASN A 71 -12.71 12.61 2.43
CA ASN A 71 -14.07 12.72 2.94
C ASN A 71 -14.19 13.91 3.91
N LYS A 72 -14.23 15.12 3.35
CA LYS A 72 -14.28 16.39 4.09
C LYS A 72 -15.47 16.46 5.06
N ALA A 73 -16.59 15.85 4.71
CA ALA A 73 -17.80 15.85 5.54
C ALA A 73 -17.61 14.99 6.80
N LEU A 74 -17.10 13.76 6.65
CA LEU A 74 -16.71 12.91 7.78
C LEU A 74 -15.60 13.55 8.59
N TRP A 75 -14.57 14.06 7.92
CA TRP A 75 -13.47 14.74 8.58
C TRP A 75 -14.04 15.84 9.48
N ARG A 76 -14.89 16.74 8.95
CA ARG A 76 -15.52 17.87 9.65
C ARG A 76 -16.52 17.51 10.75
N SER A 77 -17.21 16.38 10.68
CA SER A 77 -18.15 15.97 11.72
C SER A 77 -17.51 15.11 12.81
N GLY A 78 -16.41 14.40 12.50
CA GLY A 78 -15.82 13.36 13.35
C GLY A 78 -16.72 12.12 13.51
N ARG A 79 -17.86 12.08 12.80
CA ARG A 79 -18.85 11.01 12.92
C ARG A 79 -19.76 10.94 11.70
N GLY A 80 -20.14 9.74 11.31
CA GLY A 80 -21.03 9.55 10.17
C GLY A 80 -21.51 8.13 10.06
N TRP A 81 -22.29 7.88 9.03
CA TRP A 81 -22.85 6.58 8.74
C TRP A 81 -22.49 6.16 7.33
N PHE A 82 -22.11 4.90 7.22
CA PHE A 82 -21.88 4.21 5.96
C PHE A 82 -22.94 3.14 5.78
N ARG A 83 -23.50 3.02 4.57
CA ARG A 83 -24.50 2.02 4.22
C ARG A 83 -24.11 1.29 2.96
N LEU A 84 -24.14 -0.02 3.00
CA LEU A 84 -23.88 -0.89 1.86
C LEU A 84 -25.04 -1.88 1.70
N PRO A 85 -25.73 -1.87 0.55
CA PRO A 85 -26.60 -2.96 0.19
C PRO A 85 -25.77 -4.19 -0.18
N VAL A 86 -25.98 -5.29 0.53
CA VAL A 86 -25.28 -6.56 0.31
C VAL A 86 -26.27 -7.64 -0.12
N GLN A 87 -25.82 -8.55 -0.98
CA GLN A 87 -26.61 -9.69 -1.41
C GLN A 87 -25.69 -10.90 -1.60
N MET A 88 -26.03 -12.01 -0.97
CA MET A 88 -25.28 -13.26 -1.14
C MET A 88 -25.89 -14.15 -2.23
N LYS A 89 -25.01 -14.87 -2.92
CA LYS A 89 -25.40 -15.95 -3.82
C LYS A 89 -25.86 -17.16 -2.99
N LYS A 90 -26.80 -17.93 -3.55
CA LYS A 90 -27.41 -19.11 -2.91
C LYS A 90 -26.41 -20.10 -2.29
N ARG A 91 -25.22 -20.25 -2.89
CA ARG A 91 -24.18 -21.17 -2.43
C ARG A 91 -23.49 -20.73 -1.13
N LEU A 92 -23.50 -19.43 -0.84
CA LEU A 92 -22.85 -18.83 0.33
C LEU A 92 -23.82 -18.64 1.51
N VAL A 93 -25.13 -18.74 1.26
CA VAL A 93 -26.16 -18.64 2.31
C VAL A 93 -25.98 -19.77 3.33
N GLY A 94 -26.03 -19.43 4.61
CA GLY A 94 -25.86 -20.39 5.70
C GLY A 94 -24.41 -20.75 6.02
N GLN A 95 -23.42 -20.32 5.21
CA GLN A 95 -22.01 -20.44 5.58
C GLN A 95 -21.66 -19.41 6.66
N GLU A 96 -20.73 -19.76 7.54
CA GLU A 96 -20.22 -18.87 8.59
C GLU A 96 -19.02 -18.08 8.07
N PHE A 97 -19.14 -16.75 8.10
CA PHE A 97 -18.07 -15.83 7.75
C PHE A 97 -17.67 -14.97 8.94
N GLN A 98 -16.52 -14.32 8.80
CA GLN A 98 -16.04 -13.28 9.67
C GLN A 98 -15.87 -12.02 8.85
N LEU A 99 -16.45 -10.92 9.32
CA LEU A 99 -16.06 -9.60 8.87
C LEU A 99 -14.80 -9.20 9.61
N VAL A 100 -13.69 -9.12 8.87
CA VAL A 100 -12.43 -8.56 9.35
C VAL A 100 -12.51 -7.06 9.15
N ILE A 101 -12.59 -6.32 10.25
CA ILE A 101 -12.71 -4.87 10.24
C ILE A 101 -11.42 -4.29 10.80
N GLU A 102 -10.73 -3.48 9.98
CA GLU A 102 -9.58 -2.70 10.38
C GLU A 102 -9.96 -1.22 10.38
N GLN A 103 -9.76 -0.51 11.49
CA GLN A 103 -10.21 0.87 11.57
C GLN A 103 -9.40 1.71 12.54
N TYR A 104 -9.49 3.02 12.39
CA TYR A 104 -9.13 3.99 13.41
C TYR A 104 -10.39 4.53 14.07
N GLY A 105 -10.43 4.60 15.40
CA GLY A 105 -11.62 5.08 16.11
C GLY A 105 -12.65 3.97 16.40
N SER A 106 -13.92 4.37 16.57
CA SER A 106 -14.99 3.49 17.02
C SER A 106 -16.09 3.32 15.97
N SER A 107 -16.69 2.13 15.95
CA SER A 107 -17.79 1.83 15.04
C SER A 107 -18.84 0.92 15.68
N GLU A 108 -20.10 1.10 15.32
CA GLU A 108 -21.17 0.15 15.56
C GLU A 108 -21.64 -0.43 14.21
N VAL A 109 -21.66 -1.76 14.09
CA VAL A 109 -22.04 -2.47 12.87
C VAL A 109 -23.45 -3.01 13.03
N TYR A 110 -24.31 -2.76 12.03
CA TYR A 110 -25.70 -3.19 12.00
C TYR A 110 -26.00 -3.96 10.71
N LEU A 111 -26.80 -5.01 10.83
CA LEU A 111 -27.37 -5.74 9.70
C LEU A 111 -28.88 -5.67 9.81
N ASP A 112 -29.52 -5.12 8.77
CA ASP A 112 -30.96 -4.91 8.71
C ASP A 112 -31.54 -4.21 9.95
N GLY A 113 -30.79 -3.23 10.47
CA GLY A 113 -31.17 -2.45 11.66
C GLY A 113 -30.86 -3.12 13.00
N ARG A 114 -30.49 -4.40 13.01
CA ARG A 114 -30.03 -5.10 14.23
C ARG A 114 -28.52 -4.89 14.41
N ARG A 115 -28.12 -4.43 15.59
CA ARG A 115 -26.69 -4.26 15.93
C ARG A 115 -26.01 -5.63 16.05
N LEU A 116 -24.94 -5.82 15.29
CA LEU A 116 -24.09 -7.00 15.31
C LEU A 116 -22.92 -6.84 16.27
N ALA A 117 -22.24 -5.70 16.24
CA ALA A 117 -21.03 -5.47 17.01
C ALA A 117 -20.83 -4.01 17.38
N VAL A 118 -20.05 -3.78 18.43
CA VAL A 118 -19.51 -2.49 18.85
C VAL A 118 -18.00 -2.64 18.94
N LEU A 119 -17.29 -1.90 18.10
CA LEU A 119 -15.84 -1.93 17.98
C LEU A 119 -15.29 -0.62 18.53
N GLN A 120 -14.46 -0.70 19.56
CA GLN A 120 -13.87 0.46 20.22
C GLN A 120 -12.42 0.17 20.59
N PRO A 121 -11.51 1.17 20.49
CA PRO A 121 -10.15 1.01 20.96
C PRO A 121 -10.06 0.87 22.48
N PRO A 122 -8.98 0.26 23.00
CA PRO A 122 -8.69 0.22 24.45
C PRO A 122 -8.57 1.65 25.01
N GLY A 123 -9.59 2.09 25.76
CA GLY A 123 -9.72 3.47 26.27
C GLY A 123 -10.87 4.27 25.65
N GLY A 124 -11.69 3.64 24.80
CA GLY A 124 -12.91 4.22 24.23
C GLY A 124 -12.62 5.40 23.30
N ASP A 125 -13.53 6.39 23.28
CA ASP A 125 -13.38 7.60 22.47
C ASP A 125 -12.18 8.48 22.89
N SER A 126 -11.64 8.26 24.10
CA SER A 126 -10.48 8.96 24.67
C SER A 126 -9.12 8.33 24.32
N ALA A 127 -9.11 7.09 23.80
CA ALA A 127 -7.88 6.37 23.44
C ALA A 127 -7.12 6.98 22.26
N GLY A 128 -7.75 7.94 21.56
CA GLY A 128 -7.30 8.42 20.28
C GLY A 128 -7.58 7.43 19.14
N PRO A 129 -7.24 7.79 17.90
CA PRO A 129 -7.26 6.92 16.73
C PRO A 129 -6.13 5.90 16.88
N GLN A 130 -6.42 4.86 17.65
CA GLN A 130 -5.66 3.62 17.64
C GLN A 130 -6.19 2.73 16.53
N ARG A 131 -5.30 2.15 15.72
CA ARG A 131 -5.70 1.12 14.76
C ARG A 131 -6.14 -0.12 15.52
N ILE A 132 -7.34 -0.60 15.24
CA ILE A 132 -7.86 -1.86 15.76
C ILE A 132 -8.25 -2.78 14.60
N THR A 133 -8.01 -4.08 14.79
CA THR A 133 -8.51 -5.14 13.92
C THR A 133 -9.42 -6.04 14.74
N GLN A 134 -10.67 -6.22 14.31
CA GLN A 134 -11.61 -7.12 14.97
C GLN A 134 -12.31 -8.03 13.98
N PHE A 135 -12.68 -9.21 14.49
CA PHE A 135 -13.44 -10.22 13.76
C PHE A 135 -14.89 -10.19 14.27
N VAL A 136 -15.81 -9.90 13.36
CA VAL A 136 -17.25 -9.88 13.67
C VAL A 136 -17.91 -11.06 12.96
N PRO A 137 -18.52 -12.02 13.71
CA PRO A 137 -19.26 -13.12 13.10
C PRO A 137 -20.36 -12.57 12.17
N PHE A 138 -20.40 -13.10 10.95
CA PHE A 138 -21.30 -12.61 9.92
C PHE A 138 -21.90 -13.76 9.12
N GLN A 139 -23.21 -13.70 8.96
CA GLN A 139 -23.99 -14.66 8.19
C GLN A 139 -25.23 -13.95 7.64
N LEU A 140 -25.51 -14.18 6.35
CA LEU A 140 -26.77 -13.76 5.76
C LEU A 140 -27.76 -14.92 5.79
N PRO A 141 -29.00 -14.70 6.24
CA PRO A 141 -29.99 -15.77 6.39
C PRO A 141 -30.53 -16.27 5.05
N ASP A 142 -30.49 -15.44 4.00
CA ASP A 142 -31.06 -15.75 2.70
C ASP A 142 -30.35 -15.01 1.54
N THR A 143 -30.90 -15.14 0.33
CA THR A 143 -30.39 -14.48 -0.89
C THR A 143 -31.03 -13.11 -1.16
N ASN A 144 -31.87 -12.61 -0.24
CA ASN A 144 -32.49 -11.32 -0.40
C ASN A 144 -31.44 -10.22 -0.25
N ARG A 145 -31.86 -9.00 -0.57
CA ARG A 145 -31.04 -7.83 -0.37
C ARG A 145 -31.08 -7.45 1.11
N HIS A 146 -29.91 -7.45 1.73
CA HIS A 146 -29.72 -6.98 3.10
C HIS A 146 -29.01 -5.63 3.10
N VAL A 147 -29.09 -4.91 4.22
CA VAL A 147 -28.40 -3.64 4.41
C VAL A 147 -27.42 -3.77 5.56
N LEU A 148 -26.14 -3.60 5.24
CA LEU A 148 -25.08 -3.41 6.23
C LEU A 148 -24.94 -1.90 6.48
N ALA A 149 -25.06 -1.48 7.73
CA ALA A 149 -24.87 -0.09 8.14
C ALA A 149 -23.78 -0.01 9.21
N VAL A 150 -22.88 0.96 9.07
CA VAL A 150 -21.77 1.21 9.99
C VAL A 150 -21.89 2.63 10.50
N ARG A 151 -22.13 2.77 11.80
CA ARG A 151 -22.06 4.04 12.51
C ARG A 151 -20.62 4.25 12.94
N TYR A 152 -19.92 5.19 12.33
CA TYR A 152 -18.50 5.41 12.54
C TYR A 152 -18.24 6.72 13.27
N ARG A 153 -17.25 6.72 14.17
CA ARG A 153 -16.81 7.89 14.94
C ARG A 153 -15.30 7.87 15.09
N PHE A 154 -14.68 9.04 14.98
CA PHE A 154 -13.26 9.19 15.24
C PHE A 154 -12.95 10.53 15.90
N ALA A 155 -11.93 10.53 16.75
CA ALA A 155 -11.41 11.75 17.36
C ALA A 155 -10.28 12.30 16.47
N ARG A 156 -10.42 13.55 16.00
CA ARG A 156 -9.36 14.20 15.23
C ARG A 156 -8.10 14.35 16.08
N GLN A 157 -6.98 14.03 15.46
CA GLN A 157 -5.65 14.27 16.03
C GLN A 157 -4.76 14.98 15.00
N PRO A 158 -3.62 15.56 15.43
CA PRO A 158 -2.66 16.14 14.52
C PRO A 158 -2.19 15.09 13.51
N VAL A 159 -2.36 15.42 12.23
CA VAL A 159 -1.82 14.67 11.10
C VAL A 159 -0.75 15.55 10.48
N TYR A 160 0.47 15.01 10.36
CA TYR A 160 1.62 15.76 9.86
C TYR A 160 1.88 15.56 8.35
N TYR A 161 1.07 14.71 7.71
CA TYR A 161 1.23 14.35 6.31
C TYR A 161 -0.11 14.36 5.58
N ALA A 162 -0.24 15.19 4.55
CA ALA A 162 -1.51 15.32 3.81
C ALA A 162 -1.84 14.07 3.00
N ASN A 163 -0.82 13.36 2.50
CA ASN A 163 -0.95 12.08 1.82
C ASN A 163 -0.89 10.87 2.78
N VAL A 164 -1.34 11.05 4.04
CA VAL A 164 -1.46 9.90 4.94
C VAL A 164 -2.55 8.97 4.45
N ASP A 165 -2.21 7.70 4.25
CA ASP A 165 -3.19 6.65 3.95
C ASP A 165 -3.95 6.27 5.22
N LEU A 166 -4.96 7.08 5.55
CA LEU A 166 -5.83 6.88 6.70
C LEU A 166 -7.24 6.62 6.18
N SER A 167 -7.66 5.37 6.06
CA SER A 167 -9.05 5.03 5.80
C SER A 167 -9.92 5.17 7.06
N ALA A 168 -11.23 5.33 6.90
CA ALA A 168 -12.16 5.29 8.03
C ALA A 168 -12.17 3.88 8.63
N PHE A 169 -12.45 2.91 7.76
CA PHE A 169 -12.30 1.49 8.04
C PHE A 169 -12.16 0.71 6.73
N GLU A 170 -11.44 -0.38 6.78
CA GLU A 170 -11.46 -1.43 5.77
C GLU A 170 -12.28 -2.61 6.30
N MET A 171 -13.09 -3.19 5.42
CA MET A 171 -13.90 -4.36 5.75
C MET A 171 -13.65 -5.45 4.72
N ARG A 172 -13.29 -6.64 5.21
CA ARG A 172 -13.08 -7.82 4.38
C ARG A 172 -13.93 -8.97 4.89
N LEU A 173 -14.49 -9.75 3.98
CA LEU A 173 -15.23 -10.96 4.31
C LEU A 173 -14.33 -12.17 4.16
N GLU A 174 -14.13 -12.91 5.24
CA GLU A 174 -13.29 -14.10 5.27
C GLU A 174 -14.08 -15.30 5.80
N LYS A 175 -13.71 -16.52 5.39
CA LYS A 175 -14.29 -17.74 5.98
C LYS A 175 -13.90 -17.83 7.46
N ASN A 176 -14.82 -18.29 8.31
CA ASN A 176 -14.63 -18.31 9.77
C ASN A 176 -13.30 -18.99 10.20
N ASN A 177 -12.99 -20.14 9.61
CA ASN A 177 -11.81 -20.92 9.97
C ASN A 177 -10.48 -20.38 9.40
N GLU A 178 -10.54 -19.48 8.42
CA GLU A 178 -9.39 -18.96 7.68
C GLU A 178 -9.04 -17.53 8.07
N ALA A 179 -10.00 -16.74 8.55
CA ALA A 179 -9.85 -15.29 8.78
C ALA A 179 -8.61 -14.92 9.62
N GLY A 180 -8.39 -15.61 10.74
CA GLY A 180 -7.23 -15.37 11.59
C GLY A 180 -5.91 -15.78 10.95
N GLN A 181 -5.90 -16.90 10.22
CA GLN A 181 -4.70 -17.40 9.53
C GLN A 181 -4.34 -16.51 8.34
N ASN A 182 -5.33 -16.10 7.55
CA ASN A 182 -5.17 -15.19 6.41
C ASN A 182 -4.63 -13.83 6.87
N LEU A 183 -5.18 -13.24 7.94
CA LEU A 183 -4.70 -11.98 8.49
C LEU A 183 -3.23 -12.05 8.92
N ILE A 184 -2.88 -13.07 9.69
CA ILE A 184 -1.51 -13.28 10.17
C ILE A 184 -0.56 -13.54 9.00
N SER A 185 -0.99 -14.35 8.03
CA SER A 185 -0.18 -14.69 6.86
C SER A 185 0.08 -13.47 6.00
N TYR A 186 -0.94 -12.64 5.75
CA TYR A 186 -0.82 -11.38 5.03
C TYR A 186 0.20 -10.44 5.70
N HIS A 187 0.03 -10.16 7.00
CA HIS A 187 0.94 -9.27 7.73
C HIS A 187 2.37 -9.82 7.79
N ARG A 188 2.54 -11.13 7.98
CA ARG A 188 3.86 -11.78 7.96
C ARG A 188 4.51 -11.71 6.59
N TRP A 189 3.75 -11.87 5.52
CA TRP A 189 4.25 -11.79 4.15
C TRP A 189 4.74 -10.38 3.82
N VAL A 190 3.92 -9.37 4.09
CA VAL A 190 4.26 -7.96 3.85
C VAL A 190 5.47 -7.56 4.69
N ALA A 191 5.43 -7.79 6.00
CA ALA A 191 6.54 -7.45 6.89
C ALA A 191 7.82 -8.24 6.56
N GLY A 192 7.68 -9.53 6.23
CA GLY A 192 8.80 -10.39 5.84
C GLY A 192 9.51 -9.92 4.58
N LEU A 193 8.75 -9.48 3.57
CA LEU A 193 9.30 -8.89 2.35
C LEU A 193 10.01 -7.57 2.64
N ASP A 194 9.39 -6.66 3.39
CA ASP A 194 9.98 -5.37 3.77
C ASP A 194 11.28 -5.55 4.54
N TYR A 195 11.30 -6.39 5.58
CA TYR A 195 12.52 -6.63 6.35
C TYR A 195 13.61 -7.36 5.56
N SER A 196 13.23 -8.23 4.63
CA SER A 196 14.19 -8.90 3.74
C SER A 196 14.84 -7.90 2.78
N LEU A 197 14.04 -7.04 2.14
CA LEU A 197 14.53 -5.98 1.28
C LEU A 197 15.39 -4.98 2.08
N ALA A 198 14.94 -4.56 3.26
CA ALA A 198 15.71 -3.72 4.16
C ALA A 198 17.09 -4.34 4.44
N GLY A 199 17.13 -5.62 4.81
CA GLY A 199 18.38 -6.35 5.06
C GLY A 199 19.33 -6.35 3.85
N VAL A 200 18.83 -6.69 2.67
CA VAL A 200 19.62 -6.72 1.42
C VAL A 200 20.17 -5.33 1.10
N PHE A 201 19.32 -4.30 1.11
CA PHE A 201 19.71 -2.93 0.78
C PHE A 201 20.68 -2.34 1.82
N LEU A 202 20.46 -2.56 3.12
CA LEU A 202 21.37 -2.10 4.16
C LEU A 202 22.75 -2.79 4.03
N LEU A 203 22.78 -4.11 3.84
CA LEU A 203 24.03 -4.85 3.64
C LEU A 203 24.80 -4.36 2.41
N LEU A 204 24.13 -4.18 1.28
CA LEU A 204 24.73 -3.61 0.06
C LEU A 204 25.21 -2.18 0.29
N GLY A 205 24.44 -1.37 1.03
CA GLY A 205 24.82 -0.01 1.41
C GLY A 205 26.13 0.03 2.19
N PHE A 206 26.23 -0.78 3.25
CA PHE A 206 27.45 -0.89 4.04
C PHE A 206 28.62 -1.44 3.21
N LEU A 207 28.41 -2.45 2.37
CA LEU A 207 29.44 -3.01 1.51
C LEU A 207 30.03 -1.94 0.55
N HIS A 208 29.17 -1.18 -0.10
CA HIS A 208 29.61 -0.10 -0.99
C HIS A 208 30.34 1.02 -0.22
N LEU A 209 29.89 1.37 0.98
CA LEU A 209 30.62 2.35 1.82
C LEU A 209 31.99 1.81 2.28
N LEU A 210 32.11 0.51 2.54
CA LEU A 210 33.40 -0.13 2.84
C LEU A 210 34.34 -0.10 1.63
N PHE A 211 33.84 -0.39 0.43
CA PHE A 211 34.63 -0.24 -0.80
C PHE A 211 35.06 1.20 -1.06
N TYR A 212 34.19 2.17 -0.75
CA TYR A 212 34.56 3.59 -0.83
C TYR A 212 35.63 3.97 0.19
N ARG A 213 35.53 3.46 1.44
CA ARG A 213 36.55 3.67 2.46
C ARG A 213 37.89 3.07 2.05
N ALA A 214 37.89 1.89 1.41
CA ALA A 214 39.09 1.24 0.91
C ALA A 214 39.68 1.97 -0.31
N ASN A 215 38.83 2.55 -1.17
CA ASN A 215 39.25 3.30 -2.34
C ASN A 215 38.37 4.53 -2.58
N THR A 216 38.81 5.67 -2.03
CA THR A 216 38.09 6.94 -2.11
C THR A 216 38.08 7.56 -3.51
N ALA A 217 38.92 7.07 -4.44
CA ALA A 217 38.87 7.49 -5.83
C ALA A 217 37.60 6.99 -6.53
N GLN A 218 37.06 5.83 -6.12
CA GLN A 218 35.83 5.26 -6.67
C GLN A 218 34.58 5.85 -6.00
N ARG A 219 34.35 7.16 -6.17
CA ARG A 219 33.18 7.87 -5.61
C ARG A 219 31.82 7.31 -6.03
N VAL A 220 31.75 6.45 -7.05
CA VAL A 220 30.53 5.69 -7.38
C VAL A 220 30.06 4.89 -6.16
N ASN A 221 30.99 4.21 -5.48
CA ASN A 221 30.67 3.37 -4.33
C ASN A 221 30.07 4.19 -3.17
N PHE A 222 30.48 5.45 -3.01
CA PHE A 222 29.84 6.33 -2.04
C PHE A 222 28.37 6.59 -2.39
N TRP A 223 28.08 7.05 -3.61
CA TRP A 223 26.72 7.38 -4.03
C TRP A 223 25.81 6.16 -4.04
N LEU A 224 26.29 5.01 -4.52
CA LEU A 224 25.55 3.76 -4.45
C LEU A 224 25.32 3.33 -3.00
N GLY A 225 26.35 3.42 -2.14
CA GLY A 225 26.22 3.08 -0.72
C GLY A 225 25.13 3.89 -0.02
N ILE A 226 25.13 5.22 -0.19
CA ILE A 226 24.09 6.09 0.38
C ILE A 226 22.72 5.79 -0.23
N THR A 227 22.63 5.56 -1.54
CA THR A 227 21.37 5.18 -2.21
C THR A 227 20.78 3.91 -1.59
N MET A 228 21.59 2.86 -1.42
CA MET A 228 21.15 1.59 -0.86
C MET A 228 20.78 1.72 0.63
N LEU A 229 21.50 2.54 1.41
CA LEU A 229 21.10 2.83 2.79
C LEU A 229 19.74 3.53 2.86
N VAL A 230 19.48 4.52 1.99
CA VAL A 230 18.19 5.22 1.95
C VAL A 230 17.05 4.26 1.61
N PHE A 231 17.22 3.38 0.60
CA PHE A 231 16.21 2.34 0.30
C PHE A 231 16.09 1.32 1.44
N GLY A 232 17.18 0.93 2.07
CA GLY A 232 17.16 0.03 3.22
C GLY A 232 16.37 0.61 4.39
N SER A 233 16.57 1.89 4.69
CA SER A 233 15.79 2.64 5.70
C SER A 233 14.33 2.81 5.29
N PHE A 234 14.04 3.03 4.01
CA PHE A 234 12.67 3.07 3.48
C PHE A 234 11.93 1.77 3.77
N PHE A 235 12.48 0.62 3.39
CA PHE A 235 11.83 -0.68 3.63
C PHE A 235 11.73 -1.02 5.12
N LEU A 236 12.76 -0.69 5.90
CA LEU A 236 12.73 -0.90 7.35
C LEU A 236 11.60 -0.10 8.01
N LEU A 237 11.44 1.17 7.62
CA LEU A 237 10.43 2.06 8.17
C LEU A 237 9.02 1.66 7.71
N SER A 238 8.87 1.19 6.46
CA SER A 238 7.63 0.60 5.94
C SER A 238 7.19 -0.58 6.81
N GLY A 239 8.09 -1.54 7.07
CA GLY A 239 7.79 -2.69 7.92
C GLY A 239 7.39 -2.28 9.36
N LEU A 240 8.07 -1.30 9.94
CA LEU A 240 7.77 -0.78 11.28
C LEU A 240 6.42 -0.06 11.36
N SER A 241 5.94 0.54 10.26
CA SER A 241 4.66 1.26 10.23
C SER A 241 3.48 0.37 10.62
N THR A 242 3.57 -0.94 10.36
CA THR A 242 2.56 -1.94 10.72
C THR A 242 2.42 -2.15 12.23
N LEU A 243 3.44 -1.79 13.02
CA LEU A 243 3.45 -1.91 14.47
C LEU A 243 2.92 -0.65 15.17
N VAL A 244 2.73 0.43 14.42
CA VAL A 244 2.40 1.75 14.97
C VAL A 244 0.90 1.86 15.14
N VAL A 245 0.49 2.08 16.38
CA VAL A 245 -0.92 2.08 16.74
C VAL A 245 -1.53 3.49 16.64
N THR A 246 -0.76 4.56 16.91
CA THR A 246 -1.30 5.93 16.99
C THR A 246 -1.19 6.71 15.68
N LEU A 247 -2.25 7.45 15.34
CA LEU A 247 -2.30 8.22 14.09
C LEU A 247 -1.18 9.25 13.91
N PRO A 248 -0.80 10.08 14.91
CA PRO A 248 0.21 11.11 14.68
C PRO A 248 1.57 10.50 14.33
N LEU A 249 1.95 9.43 15.05
CA LEU A 249 3.20 8.72 14.79
C LEU A 249 3.15 8.00 13.43
N TYR A 250 2.01 7.39 13.08
CA TYR A 250 1.82 6.78 11.77
C TYR A 250 1.98 7.78 10.63
N SER A 251 1.35 8.97 10.74
CA SER A 251 1.47 10.03 9.73
C SER A 251 2.90 10.56 9.59
N LEU A 252 3.64 10.67 10.70
CA LEU A 252 5.04 11.09 10.68
C LEU A 252 5.93 10.04 10.02
N ILE A 253 5.68 8.76 10.32
CA ILE A 253 6.41 7.63 9.73
C ILE A 253 6.17 7.58 8.22
N GLN A 254 4.92 7.75 7.75
CA GLN A 254 4.63 7.81 6.32
C GLN A 254 5.31 9.01 5.64
N LEU A 255 5.27 10.20 6.23
CA LEU A 255 5.98 11.37 5.70
C LEU A 255 7.47 11.09 5.51
N VAL A 256 8.13 10.52 6.53
CA VAL A 256 9.55 10.19 6.46
C VAL A 256 9.79 9.09 5.42
N ASN A 257 8.90 8.10 5.34
CA ASN A 257 8.99 7.02 4.36
C ASN A 257 8.93 7.57 2.92
N ASP A 258 7.96 8.40 2.60
CA ASP A 258 7.83 8.97 1.25
C ASP A 258 9.02 9.87 0.90
N LEU A 259 9.49 10.70 1.85
CA LEU A 259 10.71 11.48 1.67
C LEU A 259 11.94 10.60 1.39
N LEU A 260 12.09 9.46 2.07
CA LEU A 260 13.14 8.48 1.78
C LEU A 260 12.96 7.87 0.38
N GLY A 261 11.74 7.58 -0.04
CA GLY A 261 11.42 7.10 -1.39
C GLY A 261 11.87 8.07 -2.49
N TYR A 262 11.43 9.33 -2.43
CA TYR A 262 11.85 10.38 -3.38
C TYR A 262 13.36 10.61 -3.37
N THR A 263 13.96 10.65 -2.18
CA THR A 263 15.41 10.82 -2.02
C THR A 263 16.16 9.64 -2.63
N GLY A 264 15.70 8.41 -2.38
CA GLY A 264 16.26 7.18 -2.94
C GLY A 264 16.24 7.17 -4.46
N LEU A 265 15.11 7.54 -5.08
CA LEU A 265 14.99 7.65 -6.54
C LEU A 265 15.92 8.71 -7.14
N GLY A 266 16.00 9.89 -6.52
CA GLY A 266 16.90 10.95 -6.96
C GLY A 266 18.38 10.56 -6.84
N LEU A 267 18.76 9.87 -5.75
CA LEU A 267 20.10 9.35 -5.54
C LEU A 267 20.45 8.18 -6.47
N LEU A 268 19.49 7.31 -6.79
CA LEU A 268 19.65 6.25 -7.78
C LEU A 268 19.99 6.83 -9.16
N LEU A 269 19.21 7.83 -9.59
CA LEU A 269 19.47 8.53 -10.84
C LEU A 269 20.85 9.20 -10.84
N ARG A 270 21.18 9.89 -9.75
CA ARG A 270 22.50 10.49 -9.55
C ARG A 270 23.63 9.46 -9.64
N SER A 271 23.44 8.28 -9.05
CA SER A 271 24.43 7.20 -9.03
C SER A 271 24.73 6.69 -10.44
N VAL A 272 23.73 6.51 -11.30
CA VAL A 272 23.96 6.08 -12.70
C VAL A 272 24.65 7.16 -13.53
N TYR A 273 24.23 8.41 -13.38
CA TYR A 273 24.90 9.53 -14.03
C TYR A 273 26.38 9.61 -13.65
N TYR A 274 26.68 9.40 -12.37
CA TYR A 274 28.04 9.36 -11.85
C TYR A 274 28.82 8.14 -12.37
N TYR A 275 28.22 6.95 -12.34
CA TYR A 275 28.82 5.71 -12.84
C TYR A 275 29.23 5.80 -14.32
N LEU A 276 28.38 6.40 -15.16
CA LEU A 276 28.63 6.55 -16.59
C LEU A 276 29.41 7.81 -16.96
N ASN A 277 29.90 8.58 -15.96
CA ASN A 277 30.59 9.86 -16.14
C ASN A 277 29.85 10.79 -17.11
N ARG A 278 28.52 10.92 -16.94
CA ARG A 278 27.66 11.75 -17.80
C ARG A 278 27.41 13.12 -17.16
N PRO A 279 27.49 14.21 -17.94
CA PRO A 279 27.06 15.50 -17.45
C PRO A 279 25.54 15.51 -17.22
N ARG A 280 25.12 16.20 -16.17
CA ARG A 280 23.71 16.36 -15.79
C ARG A 280 23.08 17.42 -16.69
N GLY A 281 22.44 16.98 -17.77
CA GLY A 281 21.74 17.84 -18.70
C GLY A 281 20.39 18.33 -18.17
N TRP A 282 19.64 19.07 -19.00
CA TRP A 282 18.33 19.60 -18.64
C TRP A 282 17.30 18.50 -18.31
N ILE A 283 17.35 17.34 -18.98
CA ILE A 283 16.43 16.21 -18.72
C ILE A 283 16.60 15.70 -17.28
N TYR A 284 17.84 15.58 -16.81
CA TYR A 284 18.11 15.18 -15.42
C TYR A 284 17.44 16.12 -14.43
N TRP A 285 17.61 17.44 -14.61
CA TRP A 285 17.03 18.44 -13.72
C TRP A 285 15.50 18.51 -13.84
N LEU A 286 14.93 18.25 -15.02
CA LEU A 286 13.48 18.13 -15.19
C LEU A 286 12.93 16.98 -14.36
N VAL A 287 13.54 15.78 -14.42
CA VAL A 287 13.10 14.62 -13.63
C VAL A 287 13.25 14.88 -12.13
N ILE A 288 14.36 15.48 -11.69
CA ILE A 288 14.54 15.87 -10.28
C ILE A 288 13.49 16.91 -9.86
N GLY A 289 13.21 17.90 -10.71
CA GLY A 289 12.18 18.90 -10.45
C GLY A 289 10.79 18.28 -10.33
N LEU A 290 10.46 17.32 -11.20
CA LEU A 290 9.20 16.58 -11.13
C LEU A 290 9.05 15.81 -9.81
N LEU A 291 10.10 15.12 -9.35
CA LEU A 291 10.10 14.45 -8.05
C LEU A 291 9.89 15.43 -6.89
N LEU A 292 10.54 16.59 -6.92
CA LEU A 292 10.40 17.61 -5.87
C LEU A 292 9.01 18.24 -5.85
N VAL A 293 8.44 18.51 -7.03
CA VAL A 293 7.07 19.04 -7.16
C VAL A 293 6.06 18.03 -6.62
N ASP A 294 6.20 16.76 -7.00
CA ASP A 294 5.33 15.68 -6.52
C ASP A 294 5.44 15.49 -5.00
N ALA A 295 6.66 15.37 -4.47
CA ALA A 295 6.89 15.28 -3.03
C ALA A 295 6.27 16.47 -2.27
N SER A 296 6.46 17.69 -2.79
CA SER A 296 5.87 18.89 -2.18
C SER A 296 4.35 18.87 -2.24
N TYR A 297 3.77 18.43 -3.36
CA TYR A 297 2.32 18.30 -3.52
C TYR A 297 1.76 17.32 -2.49
N GLN A 298 2.37 16.14 -2.32
CA GLN A 298 1.90 15.13 -1.38
C GLN A 298 2.04 15.55 0.09
N ILE A 299 3.08 16.31 0.43
CA ILE A 299 3.28 16.83 1.78
C ILE A 299 2.22 17.87 2.14
N PHE A 300 1.92 18.82 1.24
CA PHE A 300 1.11 20.00 1.57
C PHE A 300 -0.34 19.93 1.12
N ILE A 301 -0.66 19.16 0.07
CA ILE A 301 -1.99 19.15 -0.56
C ILE A 301 -2.69 17.81 -0.33
N GLY A 302 -2.02 16.69 -0.61
CA GLY A 302 -2.59 15.34 -0.43
C GLY A 302 -2.22 14.37 -1.55
N PRO A 303 -2.87 13.19 -1.61
CA PRO A 303 -2.65 12.21 -2.67
C PRO A 303 -2.91 12.79 -4.07
N LEU A 304 -2.15 12.31 -5.04
CA LEU A 304 -2.50 12.48 -6.44
C LEU A 304 -3.54 11.44 -6.85
N ALA A 305 -4.35 11.77 -7.85
CA ALA A 305 -5.20 10.78 -8.51
C ALA A 305 -4.35 9.60 -8.99
N GLU A 306 -4.84 8.38 -8.81
CA GLU A 306 -4.13 7.14 -9.13
C GLU A 306 -3.55 7.13 -10.56
N SER A 307 -4.23 7.77 -11.51
CA SER A 307 -3.81 7.86 -12.92
C SER A 307 -2.53 8.67 -13.14
N ILE A 308 -2.19 9.59 -12.22
CA ILE A 308 -1.05 10.52 -12.35
C ILE A 308 0.03 10.23 -11.32
N ALA A 309 -0.29 9.59 -10.18
CA ALA A 309 0.65 9.25 -9.12
C ALA A 309 1.91 8.49 -9.61
N TRP A 310 1.78 7.68 -10.67
CA TRP A 310 2.88 6.90 -11.23
C TRP A 310 3.84 7.70 -12.15
N VAL A 311 3.49 8.92 -12.54
CA VAL A 311 4.23 9.70 -13.55
C VAL A 311 5.67 10.00 -13.12
N PRO A 312 5.95 10.49 -11.89
CA PRO A 312 7.32 10.79 -11.47
C PRO A 312 8.22 9.56 -11.40
N PHE A 313 7.69 8.45 -10.88
CA PHE A 313 8.39 7.16 -10.88
C PHE A 313 8.72 6.69 -12.30
N THR A 314 7.75 6.76 -13.22
CA THR A 314 7.93 6.36 -14.62
C THR A 314 8.95 7.24 -15.32
N ALA A 315 8.98 8.55 -15.02
CA ALA A 315 9.97 9.47 -15.56
C ALA A 315 11.39 9.13 -15.09
N VAL A 316 11.58 8.78 -13.82
CA VAL A 316 12.89 8.32 -13.29
C VAL A 316 13.32 7.04 -14.00
N LEU A 317 12.43 6.07 -14.15
CA LEU A 317 12.74 4.81 -14.81
C LEU A 317 13.09 5.01 -16.29
N ALA A 318 12.29 5.82 -17.01
CA ALA A 318 12.54 6.14 -18.41
C ALA A 318 13.90 6.81 -18.60
N GLU A 319 14.25 7.74 -17.71
CA GLU A 319 15.53 8.42 -17.73
C GLU A 319 16.69 7.49 -17.39
N TYR A 320 16.52 6.63 -16.38
CA TYR A 320 17.49 5.61 -16.01
C TYR A 320 17.78 4.67 -17.21
N VAL A 321 16.74 4.23 -17.91
CA VAL A 321 16.83 3.41 -19.13
C VAL A 321 17.55 4.16 -20.24
N ARG A 322 17.16 5.41 -20.52
CA ARG A 322 17.76 6.25 -21.56
C ARG A 322 19.27 6.41 -21.33
N VAL A 323 19.65 6.75 -20.10
CA VAL A 323 21.05 6.98 -19.71
C VAL A 323 21.86 5.70 -19.77
N SER A 324 21.29 4.58 -19.32
CA SER A 324 21.92 3.25 -19.43
C SER A 324 22.12 2.80 -20.87
N TRP A 325 21.14 3.05 -21.75
CA TRP A 325 21.24 2.78 -23.18
C TRP A 325 22.31 3.63 -23.87
N LEU A 326 22.38 4.92 -23.54
CA LEU A 326 23.43 5.82 -24.03
C LEU A 326 24.82 5.43 -23.52
N GLY A 327 24.91 4.84 -22.31
CA GLY A 327 26.14 4.22 -21.79
C GLY A 327 26.58 3.05 -22.67
N LYS A 328 25.69 2.09 -22.93
CA LYS A 328 25.95 0.93 -23.78
C LYS A 328 26.47 1.30 -25.18
N ARG A 329 25.93 2.34 -25.81
CA ARG A 329 26.33 2.77 -27.16
C ARG A 329 27.79 3.25 -27.26
N ARG A 330 28.46 3.57 -26.14
CA ARG A 330 29.87 3.99 -26.14
C ARG A 330 30.86 2.84 -26.31
N GLY A 331 30.43 1.59 -26.23
CA GLY A 331 31.28 0.42 -26.47
C GLY A 331 32.05 -0.09 -25.25
N ASP A 332 32.33 0.77 -24.25
CA ASP A 332 33.01 0.41 -23.00
C ASP A 332 32.32 -0.75 -22.26
N ALA A 333 33.10 -1.75 -21.84
CA ALA A 333 32.57 -2.94 -21.17
C ALA A 333 31.84 -2.59 -19.87
N ASP A 334 32.40 -1.69 -19.07
CA ASP A 334 31.83 -1.25 -17.79
C ASP A 334 30.54 -0.45 -17.97
N ALA A 335 30.43 0.34 -19.03
CA ALA A 335 29.24 1.14 -19.32
C ALA A 335 28.00 0.29 -19.67
N ARG A 336 28.16 -1.02 -19.90
CA ARG A 336 27.05 -1.96 -20.16
C ARG A 336 26.41 -2.48 -18.89
N LEU A 337 27.04 -2.32 -17.73
CA LEU A 337 26.57 -2.94 -16.49
C LEU A 337 25.16 -2.49 -16.08
N PRO A 338 24.82 -1.18 -16.04
CA PRO A 338 23.45 -0.73 -15.75
C PRO A 338 22.42 -1.27 -16.74
N TRP A 339 22.78 -1.34 -18.03
CA TRP A 339 21.92 -1.89 -19.07
C TRP A 339 21.68 -3.39 -18.90
N ASN A 340 22.70 -4.16 -18.55
CA ASN A 340 22.56 -5.59 -18.30
C ASN A 340 21.71 -5.87 -17.07
N SER A 341 21.86 -5.08 -16.00
CA SER A 341 20.99 -5.14 -14.83
C SER A 341 19.52 -4.91 -15.19
N LEU A 342 19.22 -3.87 -15.99
CA LEU A 342 17.86 -3.61 -16.48
C LEU A 342 17.28 -4.77 -17.28
N ARG A 343 18.07 -5.39 -18.18
CA ARG A 343 17.62 -6.55 -18.95
C ARG A 343 17.25 -7.72 -18.04
N ILE A 344 18.08 -8.00 -17.03
CA ILE A 344 17.82 -9.08 -16.07
C ILE A 344 16.52 -8.81 -15.32
N VAL A 345 16.34 -7.59 -14.80
CA VAL A 345 15.11 -7.20 -14.10
C VAL A 345 13.89 -7.36 -15.02
N PHE A 346 13.96 -6.91 -16.27
CA PHE A 346 12.88 -7.06 -17.25
C PHE A 346 12.51 -8.53 -17.49
N PHE A 347 13.50 -9.42 -17.64
CA PHE A 347 13.24 -10.85 -17.80
C PHE A 347 12.68 -11.51 -16.54
N VAL A 348 13.11 -11.08 -15.34
CA VAL A 348 12.57 -11.58 -14.08
C VAL A 348 11.10 -11.17 -13.93
N VAL A 349 10.76 -9.92 -14.24
CA VAL A 349 9.38 -9.41 -14.17
C VAL A 349 8.48 -10.11 -15.18
N LEU A 350 8.92 -10.26 -16.44
CA LEU A 350 8.16 -11.00 -17.46
C LEU A 350 8.01 -12.47 -17.11
N GLY A 351 9.08 -13.12 -16.64
CA GLY A 351 9.04 -14.52 -16.21
C GLY A 351 8.06 -14.74 -15.06
N GLY A 352 8.02 -13.82 -14.09
CA GLY A 352 7.03 -13.83 -13.01
C GLY A 352 5.59 -13.65 -13.52
N PHE A 353 5.38 -12.75 -14.48
CA PHE A 353 4.06 -12.51 -15.08
C PHE A 353 3.53 -13.74 -15.85
N PHE A 354 4.39 -14.45 -16.59
CA PHE A 354 4.01 -15.68 -17.29
C PHE A 354 3.75 -16.86 -16.32
N CYS A 355 4.45 -16.94 -15.19
CA CYS A 355 4.15 -17.91 -14.14
C CYS A 355 2.85 -17.60 -13.37
N TRP A 356 2.39 -16.35 -13.38
CA TRP A 356 1.12 -15.98 -12.75
C TRP A 356 -0.10 -16.26 -13.65
N LEU A 357 0.10 -16.28 -14.97
CA LEU A 357 -0.95 -16.59 -15.96
C LEU A 357 -1.08 -18.08 -16.29
N ALA A 358 -0.12 -18.92 -15.90
CA ALA A 358 -0.10 -20.37 -16.12
C ALA A 358 -0.45 -21.11 -14.82
#